data_AF-A0A925FIG9-F1
#
_entry.id   AF-A0A925FIG9-F1
#
_cell.length_a   1.000
_cell.length_b   1.000
_cell.length_c   1.000
_cell.angle_alpha   90.00
_cell.angle_beta   90.00
_cell.angle_gamma   90.00
#
_symmetry.space_group_name_H-M   'P 1'
#
loop_
_entity.id
_entity.type
_entity.pdbx_description
1 polymer ?
#
loop_
_entity_poly.entity_id
_entity_poly.type
_entity_poly.pdbx_seq_one_letter_code
_entity_poly.pdbx_strand_id
1 'polypeptide(L)'
;MTTPVDPGARPSPAAPTITSSETGRTYRLDRLIGKGGFGEVYLATPVPIVDSPAQICIKISDHISGWLREAYFAQLLSREPRALKVYDRFVAIEGTHVRYCLAMEYAVHGDLGAWLAKKGGQPERVVRKEIAGILRALDALHRGQALHRDLTPFNVFVCENEQLKLGDFGIATHQLNRHGVTADAFNVFNAPSEIAWGKRRKWQQRDDIYQVGQLAAMLLRGDIRSPMGSRDVRGLPCSDELKEVIHRCLGARGKRYEAAGELITALRQRPKALASGRIKSLKGMSLAFTGFLKRPRAEAIAAARKAGALVQSRPGQSTDVLVRGRPNALQVAGKVGGTKLMDVRRLAARGHEVRIIGEGQFWKLVEPAARKASRGAPTRVRKVNVPKQKARRRA
;
A
#
# COMPACT_ATOMS: atom_id res chain seq x y z
N MET A 1 -65.75 -5.21 21.05
CA MET A 1 -65.13 -6.52 21.31
C MET A 1 -63.67 -6.28 21.65
N THR A 2 -63.37 -6.18 22.94
CA THR A 2 -62.02 -6.01 23.51
C THR A 2 -61.40 -7.40 23.66
N THR A 3 -60.29 -7.66 22.98
CA THR A 3 -59.49 -8.88 23.20
C THR A 3 -58.84 -8.84 24.59
N PRO A 4 -58.85 -9.94 25.36
CA PRO A 4 -58.21 -9.97 26.67
C PRO A 4 -56.69 -9.97 26.51
N VAL A 5 -56.00 -9.15 27.29
CA VAL A 5 -54.55 -9.21 27.48
C VAL A 5 -54.25 -10.47 28.29
N ASP A 6 -53.40 -11.35 27.74
CA ASP A 6 -52.90 -12.55 28.40
C ASP A 6 -52.08 -12.18 29.66
N PRO A 7 -52.54 -12.53 30.89
CA PRO A 7 -51.83 -12.21 32.12
C PRO A 7 -50.62 -13.13 32.38
N GLY A 8 -50.30 -14.05 31.44
CA GLY A 8 -49.26 -15.07 31.59
C GLY A 8 -47.91 -14.77 30.93
N ALA A 9 -47.72 -13.61 30.29
CA ALA A 9 -46.42 -13.27 29.71
C ALA A 9 -45.38 -13.02 30.81
N ARG A 10 -44.59 -14.06 31.14
CA ARG A 10 -43.41 -13.93 31.99
C ARG A 10 -42.57 -12.75 31.48
N PRO A 11 -42.13 -11.81 32.34
CA PRO A 11 -41.22 -10.77 31.90
C PRO A 11 -40.00 -11.46 31.28
N SER A 12 -39.72 -11.13 30.01
CA SER A 12 -38.48 -11.55 29.37
C SER A 12 -37.34 -11.17 30.31
N PRO A 13 -36.38 -12.08 30.63
CA PRO A 13 -35.33 -11.78 31.59
C PRO A 13 -34.67 -10.46 31.18
N ALA A 14 -34.63 -9.51 32.11
CA ALA A 14 -34.04 -8.21 31.85
C ALA A 14 -32.62 -8.43 31.33
N ALA A 15 -32.29 -7.84 30.18
CA ALA A 15 -30.98 -7.99 29.58
C ALA A 15 -29.90 -7.59 30.60
N PRO A 16 -28.82 -8.37 30.74
CA PRO A 16 -27.81 -8.11 31.76
C PRO A 16 -27.20 -6.72 31.57
N THR A 17 -26.89 -6.06 32.67
CA THR A 17 -26.27 -4.73 32.67
C THR A 17 -24.87 -4.79 33.25
N ILE A 18 -24.00 -3.92 32.75
CA ILE A 18 -22.66 -3.72 33.29
C ILE A 18 -22.44 -2.25 33.59
N THR A 19 -21.89 -1.92 34.74
CA THR A 19 -21.68 -0.53 35.17
C THR A 19 -20.18 -0.22 35.21
N SER A 20 -19.81 0.92 34.64
CA SER A 20 -18.44 1.41 34.63
C SER A 20 -18.00 1.84 36.02
N SER A 21 -16.92 1.23 36.52
CA SER A 21 -16.25 1.63 37.77
C SER A 21 -15.62 3.01 37.67
N GLU A 22 -15.32 3.48 36.46
CA GLU A 22 -14.62 4.75 36.21
C GLU A 22 -15.58 5.92 36.05
N THR A 23 -16.70 5.71 35.35
CA THR A 23 -17.64 6.80 34.98
C THR A 23 -18.99 6.70 35.67
N GLY A 24 -19.30 5.57 36.32
CA GLY A 24 -20.62 5.28 36.87
C GLY A 24 -21.69 5.00 35.81
N ARG A 25 -21.34 5.00 34.52
CA ARG A 25 -22.29 4.78 33.42
C ARG A 25 -22.67 3.30 33.32
N THR A 26 -23.96 3.02 33.21
CA THR A 26 -24.49 1.67 33.01
C THR A 26 -24.72 1.38 31.53
N TYR A 27 -24.40 0.17 31.11
CA TYR A 27 -24.63 -0.33 29.76
C TYR A 27 -25.48 -1.60 29.83
N ARG A 28 -26.59 -1.63 29.10
CA ARG A 28 -27.40 -2.83 28.91
C ARG A 28 -26.82 -3.65 27.77
N LEU A 29 -26.48 -4.91 28.04
CA LEU A 29 -25.91 -5.83 27.06
C LEU A 29 -27.04 -6.49 26.26
N ASP A 30 -27.33 -5.94 25.09
CA ASP A 30 -28.50 -6.33 24.30
C ASP A 30 -28.30 -7.66 23.57
N ARG A 31 -27.10 -7.91 23.01
CA ARG A 31 -26.82 -9.13 22.24
C ARG A 31 -25.32 -9.45 22.15
N LEU A 32 -24.92 -10.71 22.35
CA LEU A 32 -23.58 -11.18 22.03
C LEU A 32 -23.36 -11.18 20.50
N ILE A 33 -22.36 -10.45 20.03
CA ILE A 33 -22.04 -10.29 18.60
C ILE A 33 -20.67 -10.88 18.21
N GLY A 34 -19.83 -11.23 19.19
CA GLY A 34 -18.55 -11.89 18.96
C GLY A 34 -18.03 -12.57 20.22
N LYS A 35 -17.34 -13.70 20.04
CA LYS A 35 -16.67 -14.44 21.12
C LYS A 35 -15.41 -15.11 20.58
N GLY A 36 -14.29 -14.95 21.27
CA GLY A 36 -13.00 -15.52 20.86
C GLY A 36 -11.91 -15.34 21.91
N GLY A 37 -10.65 -15.57 21.53
CA GLY A 37 -9.50 -15.49 22.45
C GLY A 37 -9.25 -14.11 23.07
N PHE A 38 -9.87 -13.06 22.55
CA PHE A 38 -9.79 -11.69 23.08
C PHE A 38 -10.95 -11.34 24.02
N GLY A 39 -11.88 -12.27 24.23
CA GLY A 39 -13.05 -12.10 25.08
C GLY A 39 -14.38 -12.11 24.32
N GLU A 40 -15.39 -11.57 24.96
CA GLU A 40 -16.77 -11.48 24.47
C GLU A 40 -17.08 -10.04 24.06
N VAL A 41 -17.81 -9.87 22.96
CA VAL A 41 -18.23 -8.56 22.47
C VAL A 41 -19.75 -8.54 22.36
N TYR A 42 -20.36 -7.60 23.06
CA TYR A 42 -21.80 -7.39 23.09
C TYR A 42 -22.17 -6.11 22.36
N LEU A 43 -23.23 -6.15 21.56
CA LEU A 43 -24.00 -4.95 21.24
C LEU A 43 -24.67 -4.48 22.53
N ALA A 44 -24.58 -3.19 22.82
CA ALA A 44 -25.07 -2.63 24.07
C ALA A 44 -25.66 -1.23 23.88
N THR A 45 -26.55 -0.87 24.81
CA THR A 45 -27.20 0.44 24.89
C THR A 45 -26.77 1.13 26.19
N PRO A 46 -26.22 2.36 26.15
CA PRO A 46 -25.98 3.16 27.36
C PRO A 46 -27.29 3.52 28.07
N VAL A 47 -27.31 3.48 29.40
CA VAL A 47 -28.49 3.80 30.23
C VAL A 47 -28.10 4.78 31.35
N PRO A 48 -28.63 6.02 31.36
CA PRO A 48 -29.42 6.65 30.30
C PRO A 48 -28.57 6.94 29.05
N ILE A 49 -29.23 7.16 27.92
CA ILE A 49 -28.57 7.62 26.68
C ILE A 49 -28.27 9.11 26.83
N VAL A 50 -27.07 9.45 27.28
CA VAL A 50 -26.59 10.83 27.47
C VAL A 50 -25.20 10.96 26.89
N ASP A 51 -25.00 11.93 25.99
CA ASP A 51 -23.71 12.23 25.35
C ASP A 51 -23.02 11.01 24.71
N SER A 52 -23.78 10.06 24.18
CA SER A 52 -23.25 8.84 23.54
C SER A 52 -24.22 8.29 22.49
N PRO A 53 -23.73 7.51 21.51
CA PRO A 53 -24.60 6.86 20.53
C PRO A 53 -25.61 5.92 21.20
N ALA A 54 -26.77 5.76 20.57
CA ALA A 54 -27.83 4.86 21.05
C ALA A 54 -27.38 3.39 21.07
N GLN A 55 -26.41 3.01 20.23
CA GLN A 55 -25.83 1.67 20.19
C GLN A 55 -24.31 1.73 20.16
N ILE A 56 -23.69 0.91 21.01
CA ILE A 56 -22.23 0.75 21.13
C ILE A 56 -21.89 -0.73 21.23
N CYS A 57 -20.59 -1.05 21.28
CA CYS A 57 -20.11 -2.37 21.65
C CYS A 57 -19.46 -2.34 23.04
N ILE A 58 -19.64 -3.39 23.83
CA ILE A 58 -18.88 -3.66 25.04
C ILE A 58 -18.04 -4.91 24.80
N LYS A 59 -16.71 -4.75 24.74
CA LYS A 59 -15.76 -5.86 24.75
C LYS A 59 -15.38 -6.16 26.19
N ILE A 60 -15.56 -7.41 26.61
CA ILE A 60 -15.25 -7.93 27.95
C ILE A 60 -14.15 -8.98 27.80
N SER A 61 -13.02 -8.79 28.48
CA SER A 61 -11.86 -9.69 28.42
C SER A 61 -11.41 -10.09 29.82
N ASP A 62 -10.79 -11.25 29.93
CA ASP A 62 -10.08 -11.70 31.14
C ASP A 62 -8.58 -11.35 31.10
N HIS A 63 -8.10 -10.81 29.98
CA HIS A 63 -6.69 -10.57 29.72
C HIS A 63 -6.30 -9.09 29.87
N ILE A 64 -5.78 -8.73 31.03
CA ILE A 64 -5.36 -7.35 31.34
C ILE A 64 -4.34 -6.76 30.35
N SER A 65 -3.35 -7.54 29.91
CA SER A 65 -2.26 -7.02 29.09
C SER A 65 -2.70 -6.56 27.70
N GLY A 66 -3.63 -7.28 27.08
CA GLY A 66 -4.21 -6.89 25.79
C GLY A 66 -5.12 -5.67 25.97
N TRP A 67 -5.98 -5.71 26.98
CA TRP A 67 -6.88 -4.61 27.32
C TRP A 67 -6.13 -3.29 27.60
N LEU A 68 -5.05 -3.32 28.39
CA LEU A 68 -4.24 -2.13 28.68
C LEU A 68 -3.68 -1.50 27.41
N ARG A 69 -3.20 -2.31 26.46
CA ARG A 69 -2.69 -1.81 25.17
C ARG A 69 -3.81 -1.21 24.34
N GLU A 70 -4.94 -1.90 24.22
CA GLU A 70 -6.11 -1.38 23.50
C GLU A 70 -6.60 -0.05 24.09
N ALA A 71 -6.78 0.02 25.40
CA ALA A 71 -7.17 1.23 26.12
C ALA A 71 -6.19 2.38 25.87
N TYR A 72 -4.89 2.11 26.00
CA TYR A 72 -3.84 3.11 25.80
C TYR A 72 -3.81 3.65 24.37
N PHE A 73 -3.79 2.77 23.36
CA PHE A 73 -3.69 3.20 21.97
C PHE A 73 -5.00 3.82 21.46
N ALA A 74 -6.15 3.39 21.96
CA ALA A 74 -7.41 4.07 21.69
C ALA A 74 -7.40 5.51 22.24
N GLN A 75 -6.85 5.73 23.44
CA GLN A 75 -6.67 7.07 23.98
C GLN A 75 -5.72 7.91 23.11
N LEU A 76 -4.58 7.33 22.71
CA LEU A 76 -3.59 7.99 21.85
C LEU A 76 -4.19 8.42 20.50
N LEU A 77 -5.10 7.62 19.95
CA LEU A 77 -5.75 7.83 18.66
C LEU A 77 -7.16 8.45 18.78
N SER A 78 -7.56 8.93 19.96
CA SER A 78 -8.90 9.47 20.22
C SER A 78 -9.34 10.59 19.28
N ARG A 79 -8.39 11.36 18.73
CA ARG A 79 -8.65 12.46 17.77
C ARG A 79 -8.63 12.02 16.31
N GLU A 80 -8.30 10.77 16.02
CA GLU A 80 -8.22 10.26 14.66
C GLU A 80 -9.58 9.71 14.20
N PRO A 81 -10.23 10.30 13.18
CA PRO A 81 -11.57 9.86 12.75
C PRO A 81 -11.61 8.44 12.18
N ARG A 82 -10.46 7.93 11.73
CA ARG A 82 -10.29 6.61 11.13
C ARG A 82 -9.76 5.56 12.10
N ALA A 83 -9.67 5.87 13.39
CA ALA A 83 -9.54 4.89 14.46
C ALA A 83 -10.93 4.58 15.04
N LEU A 84 -11.18 3.32 15.41
CA LEU A 84 -12.41 2.92 16.09
C LEU A 84 -12.48 3.61 17.46
N LYS A 85 -13.55 4.33 17.74
CA LYS A 85 -13.64 5.11 18.98
C LYS A 85 -13.84 4.20 20.18
N VAL A 86 -13.16 4.53 21.29
CA VAL A 86 -13.44 3.98 22.61
C VAL A 86 -14.00 5.10 23.47
N TYR A 87 -15.21 4.89 23.98
CA TYR A 87 -15.95 5.85 24.81
C TYR A 87 -15.63 5.68 26.29
N ASP A 88 -15.34 4.46 26.74
CA ASP A 88 -15.10 4.15 28.15
C ASP A 88 -14.20 2.90 28.27
N ARG A 89 -13.48 2.81 29.38
CA ARG A 89 -12.57 1.72 29.73
C ARG A 89 -12.62 1.51 31.23
N PHE A 90 -13.03 0.35 31.69
CA PHE A 90 -13.26 0.12 33.12
C PHE A 90 -13.11 -1.35 33.48
N VAL A 91 -13.09 -1.61 34.78
CA VAL A 91 -13.08 -2.95 35.35
C VAL A 91 -14.45 -3.24 35.95
N ALA A 92 -14.98 -4.43 35.69
CA ALA A 92 -16.19 -4.92 36.33
C ALA A 92 -15.84 -6.15 37.17
N ILE A 93 -16.50 -6.27 38.33
CA ILE A 93 -16.35 -7.42 39.21
C ILE A 93 -17.62 -8.25 39.09
N GLU A 94 -17.46 -9.50 38.66
CA GLU A 94 -18.54 -10.48 38.54
C GLU A 94 -18.24 -11.64 39.52
N GLY A 95 -18.82 -11.57 40.71
CA GLY A 95 -18.45 -12.47 41.81
C GLY A 95 -16.99 -12.30 42.21
N THR A 96 -16.16 -13.33 42.01
CA THR A 96 -14.71 -13.30 42.26
C THR A 96 -13.89 -13.00 41.01
N HIS A 97 -14.52 -12.85 39.84
CA HIS A 97 -13.82 -12.62 38.58
C HIS A 97 -13.70 -11.13 38.25
N VAL A 98 -12.50 -10.74 37.82
CA VAL A 98 -12.21 -9.39 37.33
C VAL A 98 -12.33 -9.40 35.80
N ARG A 99 -13.23 -8.55 35.28
CA ARG A 99 -13.51 -8.41 33.85
C ARG A 99 -13.05 -7.04 33.36
N TYR A 100 -12.24 -7.03 32.31
CA TYR A 100 -11.73 -5.80 31.71
C TYR A 100 -12.60 -5.38 30.53
N CYS A 101 -13.17 -4.19 30.59
CA CYS A 101 -14.23 -3.75 29.69
C CYS A 101 -13.80 -2.55 28.83
N LEU A 102 -14.16 -2.56 27.56
CA LEU A 102 -14.04 -1.42 26.65
C LEU A 102 -15.40 -1.14 26.02
N ALA A 103 -15.92 0.07 26.23
CA ALA A 103 -17.07 0.59 25.51
C ALA A 103 -16.58 1.28 24.23
N MET A 104 -17.01 0.80 23.08
CA MET A 104 -16.47 1.21 21.78
C MET A 104 -17.56 1.46 20.74
N GLU A 105 -17.19 2.15 19.68
CA GLU A 105 -18.05 2.40 18.52
C GLU A 105 -18.58 1.10 17.93
N TYR A 106 -19.89 1.08 17.64
CA TYR A 106 -20.51 -0.06 16.97
C TYR A 106 -20.24 -0.01 15.46
N ALA A 107 -19.46 -0.97 14.98
CA ALA A 107 -19.28 -1.23 13.56
C ALA A 107 -20.51 -1.96 12.99
N VAL A 108 -21.52 -1.20 12.54
CA VAL A 108 -22.82 -1.73 12.07
C VAL A 108 -22.71 -2.77 10.96
N HIS A 109 -21.63 -2.75 10.17
CA HIS A 109 -21.38 -3.71 9.10
C HIS A 109 -20.36 -4.81 9.46
N GLY A 110 -19.89 -4.84 10.72
CA GLY A 110 -18.90 -5.80 11.21
C GLY A 110 -17.47 -5.47 10.80
N ASP A 111 -16.62 -6.50 10.80
CA ASP A 111 -15.26 -6.40 10.28
C ASP A 111 -15.21 -6.42 8.74
N LEU A 112 -14.09 -5.98 8.18
CA LEU A 112 -13.87 -5.89 6.74
C LEU A 112 -13.97 -7.27 6.07
N GLY A 113 -13.57 -8.34 6.74
CA GLY A 113 -13.70 -9.71 6.21
C GLY A 113 -15.16 -10.10 6.00
N ALA A 114 -15.99 -9.94 7.02
CA ALA A 114 -17.42 -10.24 6.96
C ALA A 114 -18.17 -9.34 5.97
N TRP A 115 -17.80 -8.05 5.90
CA TRP A 115 -18.39 -7.11 4.94
C TRP A 115 -18.02 -7.46 3.49
N LEU A 116 -16.73 -7.77 3.24
CA LEU A 116 -16.25 -8.11 1.90
C LEU A 116 -16.85 -9.43 1.39
N ALA A 117 -17.08 -10.41 2.27
CA ALA A 117 -17.77 -11.65 1.93
C ALA A 117 -19.20 -11.41 1.39
N LYS A 118 -19.86 -10.32 1.80
CA LYS A 118 -21.20 -9.93 1.33
C LYS A 118 -21.16 -9.02 0.11
N LYS A 119 -20.22 -8.08 0.07
CA LYS A 119 -20.17 -6.99 -0.92
C LYS A 119 -19.30 -7.28 -2.13
N GLY A 120 -18.32 -8.18 -2.00
CA GLY A 120 -17.33 -8.46 -3.04
C GLY A 120 -16.37 -7.29 -3.27
N GLY A 121 -15.70 -7.34 -4.43
CA GLY A 121 -14.63 -6.41 -4.79
C GLY A 121 -15.09 -4.96 -4.87
N GLN A 122 -14.23 -4.04 -4.43
CA GLN A 122 -14.53 -2.62 -4.36
C GLN A 122 -13.88 -1.84 -5.50
N PRO A 123 -14.57 -0.81 -6.05
CA PRO A 123 -13.99 0.05 -7.07
C PRO A 123 -12.70 0.73 -6.59
N GLU A 124 -11.72 0.89 -7.48
CA GLU A 124 -10.43 1.51 -7.17
C GLU A 124 -10.56 2.86 -6.43
N ARG A 125 -11.53 3.69 -6.81
CA ARG A 125 -11.77 4.99 -6.14
C ARG A 125 -12.10 4.81 -4.66
N VAL A 126 -12.91 3.80 -4.32
CA VAL A 126 -13.28 3.46 -2.94
C VAL A 126 -12.05 2.93 -2.21
N VAL A 127 -11.31 2.00 -2.82
CA VAL A 127 -10.09 1.43 -2.23
C VAL A 127 -9.06 2.52 -1.90
N ARG A 128 -8.78 3.44 -2.84
CA ARG A 128 -7.86 4.57 -2.60
C ARG A 128 -8.32 5.45 -1.44
N LYS A 129 -9.62 5.78 -1.38
CA LYS A 129 -10.20 6.63 -0.33
C LYS A 129 -10.07 5.97 1.05
N GLU A 130 -10.51 4.73 1.15
CA GLU A 130 -10.63 4.02 2.42
C GLU A 130 -9.26 3.57 2.95
N ILE A 131 -8.36 3.08 2.08
CA ILE A 131 -6.96 2.78 2.48
C ILE A 131 -6.22 4.06 2.89
N ALA A 132 -6.42 5.18 2.20
CA ALA A 132 -5.87 6.45 2.66
C ALA A 132 -6.47 6.91 4.00
N GLY A 133 -7.68 6.46 4.34
CA GLY A 133 -8.29 6.63 5.66
C GLY A 133 -7.57 5.84 6.73
N ILE A 134 -7.43 4.52 6.54
CA ILE A 134 -6.70 3.63 7.45
C ILE A 134 -5.25 4.10 7.65
N LEU A 135 -4.60 4.55 6.59
CA LEU A 135 -3.25 5.07 6.67
C LEU A 135 -3.13 6.35 7.50
N ARG A 136 -4.16 7.19 7.60
CA ARG A 136 -4.10 8.37 8.49
C ARG A 136 -4.01 7.96 9.96
N ALA A 137 -4.80 6.96 10.35
CA ALA A 137 -4.71 6.39 11.69
C ALA A 137 -3.38 5.69 11.95
N LEU A 138 -2.90 4.93 10.98
CA LEU A 138 -1.60 4.29 11.08
C LEU A 138 -0.46 5.32 11.14
N ASP A 139 -0.55 6.42 10.40
CA ASP A 139 0.44 7.50 10.41
C ASP A 139 0.46 8.25 11.74
N ALA A 140 -0.70 8.46 12.38
CA ALA A 140 -0.78 8.98 13.73
C ALA A 140 -0.08 8.06 14.75
N LEU A 141 -0.31 6.74 14.63
CA LEU A 141 0.37 5.72 15.46
C LEU A 141 1.89 5.73 15.23
N HIS A 142 2.31 5.74 13.96
CA HIS A 142 3.73 5.71 13.56
C HIS A 142 4.50 6.96 13.99
N ARG A 143 3.87 8.15 13.96
CA ARG A 143 4.46 9.39 14.49
C ARG A 143 4.72 9.30 15.99
N GLY A 144 3.82 8.63 16.73
CA GLY A 144 4.01 8.30 18.15
C GLY A 144 5.03 7.20 18.41
N GLN A 145 5.83 6.79 17.41
CA GLN A 145 6.77 5.66 17.49
C GLN A 145 6.12 4.34 17.90
N ALA A 146 4.85 4.14 17.55
CA ALA A 146 4.16 2.89 17.78
C ALA A 146 3.93 2.11 16.48
N LEU A 147 3.87 0.79 16.60
CA LEU A 147 3.66 -0.16 15.51
C LEU A 147 2.41 -0.98 15.80
N HIS A 148 1.58 -1.22 14.78
CA HIS A 148 0.34 -1.98 14.96
C HIS A 148 0.58 -3.49 14.98
N ARG A 149 1.39 -4.01 14.04
CA ARG A 149 1.79 -5.42 13.90
C ARG A 149 0.69 -6.43 13.54
N ASP A 150 -0.57 -6.03 13.50
CA ASP A 150 -1.71 -6.91 13.26
C ASP A 150 -2.80 -6.30 12.37
N LEU A 151 -2.40 -5.64 11.29
CA LEU A 151 -3.35 -5.12 10.32
C LEU A 151 -3.90 -6.28 9.49
N THR A 152 -5.17 -6.64 9.74
CA THR A 152 -5.88 -7.72 9.07
C THR A 152 -7.32 -7.30 8.76
N PRO A 153 -8.03 -8.00 7.87
CA PRO A 153 -9.45 -7.72 7.63
C PRO A 153 -10.33 -7.84 8.88
N PHE A 154 -9.90 -8.58 9.90
CA PHE A 154 -10.65 -8.75 11.14
C PHE A 154 -10.46 -7.58 12.12
N ASN A 155 -9.38 -6.80 11.94
CA ASN A 155 -9.04 -5.64 12.78
C ASN A 155 -9.34 -4.30 12.09
N VAL A 156 -9.97 -4.36 10.91
CA VAL A 156 -10.50 -3.19 10.20
C VAL A 156 -12.01 -3.30 10.21
N PHE A 157 -12.68 -2.31 10.79
CA PHE A 157 -14.12 -2.31 11.01
C PHE A 157 -14.84 -1.44 9.99
N VAL A 158 -16.03 -1.86 9.61
CA VAL A 158 -16.89 -1.13 8.67
C VAL A 158 -18.02 -0.47 9.47
N CYS A 159 -17.87 0.82 9.68
CA CYS A 159 -18.80 1.63 10.47
C CYS A 159 -19.90 2.22 9.56
N GLU A 160 -20.72 3.10 10.12
CA GLU A 160 -21.78 3.81 9.40
C GLU A 160 -21.24 4.48 8.11
N ASN A 161 -22.08 4.54 7.08
CA ASN A 161 -21.73 5.00 5.73
C ASN A 161 -20.59 4.18 5.06
N GLU A 162 -20.46 2.90 5.44
CA GLU A 162 -19.42 1.97 4.97
C GLU A 162 -17.99 2.52 5.11
N GLN A 163 -17.74 3.31 6.16
CA GLN A 163 -16.42 3.86 6.41
C GLN A 163 -15.52 2.85 7.12
N LEU A 164 -14.34 2.61 6.56
CA LEU A 164 -13.32 1.78 7.21
C LEU A 164 -12.66 2.53 8.37
N LYS A 165 -12.56 1.87 9.50
CA LYS A 165 -11.83 2.32 10.69
C LYS A 165 -10.89 1.25 11.21
N LEU A 166 -9.73 1.68 11.66
CA LEU A 166 -8.71 0.83 12.24
C LEU A 166 -9.03 0.58 13.72
N GLY A 167 -9.07 -0.68 14.14
CA GLY A 167 -9.22 -1.06 15.54
C GLY A 167 -8.24 -2.15 15.94
N ASP A 168 -8.44 -2.67 17.14
CA ASP A 168 -7.64 -3.72 17.79
C ASP A 168 -6.13 -3.44 17.87
N PHE A 169 -5.73 -2.81 18.96
CA PHE A 169 -4.34 -2.52 19.28
C PHE A 169 -3.77 -3.51 20.31
N GLY A 170 -4.36 -4.70 20.45
CA GLY A 170 -4.04 -5.68 21.49
C GLY A 170 -2.60 -6.19 21.50
N ILE A 171 -1.86 -5.99 20.39
CA ILE A 171 -0.42 -6.28 20.30
C ILE A 171 0.41 -5.10 19.81
N ALA A 172 -0.17 -3.90 19.73
CA ALA A 172 0.57 -2.70 19.34
C ALA A 172 1.66 -2.39 20.38
N THR A 173 2.75 -1.78 19.94
CA THR A 173 3.89 -1.52 20.83
C THR A 173 4.73 -0.34 20.38
N HIS A 174 5.36 0.33 21.35
CA HIS A 174 6.32 1.41 21.10
C HIS A 174 7.68 0.86 20.67
N GLN A 175 8.28 1.50 19.69
CA GLN A 175 9.67 1.29 19.31
C GLN A 175 10.54 2.36 19.97
N LEU A 176 11.62 1.93 20.63
CA LEU A 176 12.56 2.84 21.29
C LEU A 176 13.42 3.61 20.28
N ASN A 177 13.57 3.07 19.07
CA ASN A 177 14.32 3.68 17.98
C ASN A 177 13.80 3.20 16.62
N ARG A 178 14.35 3.75 15.54
CA ARG A 178 13.96 3.42 14.16
C ARG A 178 14.37 2.02 13.69
N HIS A 179 15.07 1.23 14.50
CA HIS A 179 15.41 -0.15 14.16
C HIS A 179 14.23 -1.11 14.32
N GLY A 180 13.14 -0.65 14.95
CA GLY A 180 11.92 -1.41 15.15
C GLY A 180 11.92 -2.25 16.42
N VAL A 181 10.88 -3.04 16.60
CA VAL A 181 10.68 -3.92 17.77
C VAL A 181 10.96 -5.37 17.42
N THR A 182 11.18 -6.21 18.43
CA THR A 182 11.27 -7.65 18.20
C THR A 182 9.97 -8.17 17.60
N ALA A 183 10.07 -9.00 16.56
CA ALA A 183 8.92 -9.65 15.95
C ALA A 183 8.59 -10.91 16.76
N ASP A 184 7.97 -10.71 17.92
CA ASP A 184 7.57 -11.74 18.88
C ASP A 184 6.04 -11.95 18.95
N ALA A 185 5.28 -10.96 18.50
CA ALA A 185 3.83 -11.01 18.39
C ALA A 185 3.38 -10.40 17.04
N PHE A 186 2.69 -11.21 16.23
CA PHE A 186 2.07 -10.83 14.96
C PHE A 186 1.21 -11.98 14.43
N ASN A 187 0.28 -11.68 13.52
CA ASN A 187 -0.42 -12.72 12.77
C ASN A 187 0.45 -13.27 11.64
N VAL A 188 0.86 -14.53 11.76
CA VAL A 188 1.77 -15.23 10.83
C VAL A 188 1.24 -15.22 9.39
N PHE A 189 -0.08 -15.30 9.20
CA PHE A 189 -0.69 -15.36 7.86
C PHE A 189 -0.65 -14.03 7.12
N ASN A 190 -0.63 -12.90 7.84
CA ASN A 190 -0.61 -11.56 7.26
C ASN A 190 0.76 -10.88 7.37
N ALA A 191 1.72 -11.49 8.06
CA ALA A 191 3.08 -10.98 8.16
C ALA A 191 3.86 -11.15 6.83
N PRO A 192 4.86 -10.29 6.56
CA PRO A 192 5.81 -10.54 5.50
C PRO A 192 6.52 -11.89 5.68
N SER A 193 6.70 -12.65 4.60
CA SER A 193 7.33 -13.99 4.65
C SER A 193 8.69 -14.01 5.34
N GLU A 194 9.47 -12.94 5.20
CA GLU A 194 10.77 -12.81 5.84
C GLU A 194 10.70 -12.64 7.37
N ILE A 195 9.58 -12.13 7.89
CA ILE A 195 9.30 -12.06 9.33
C ILE A 195 8.72 -13.39 9.78
N ALA A 196 7.69 -13.90 9.09
CA ALA A 196 7.01 -15.15 9.42
C ALA A 196 7.98 -16.35 9.48
N TRP A 197 9.01 -16.38 8.63
CA TRP A 197 10.01 -17.45 8.59
C TRP A 197 11.30 -17.11 9.36
N GLY A 198 11.28 -16.07 10.21
CA GLY A 198 12.40 -15.72 11.10
C GLY A 198 13.66 -15.19 10.41
N LYS A 199 13.65 -14.97 9.08
CA LYS A 199 14.77 -14.37 8.33
C LYS A 199 15.06 -12.93 8.76
N ARG A 200 14.05 -12.26 9.31
CA ARG A 200 14.12 -10.95 9.95
C ARG A 200 13.43 -11.04 11.31
N ARG A 201 14.12 -10.56 12.34
CA ARG A 201 13.64 -10.62 13.73
C ARG A 201 13.11 -9.28 14.26
N LYS A 202 13.08 -8.25 13.41
CA LYS A 202 12.66 -6.89 13.77
C LYS A 202 11.50 -6.43 12.90
N TRP A 203 10.38 -6.10 13.54
CA TRP A 203 9.22 -5.48 12.93
C TRP A 203 9.39 -3.96 12.87
N GLN A 204 9.09 -3.35 11.74
CA GLN A 204 9.19 -1.90 11.50
C GLN A 204 7.91 -1.36 10.84
N GLN A 205 7.80 -0.03 10.74
CA GLN A 205 6.67 0.64 10.09
C GLN A 205 6.39 0.09 8.68
N ARG A 206 7.43 -0.17 7.89
CA ARG A 206 7.33 -0.77 6.55
C ARG A 206 6.67 -2.17 6.52
N ASP A 207 6.63 -2.87 7.65
CA ASP A 207 6.01 -4.18 7.77
C ASP A 207 4.50 -4.04 8.05
N ASP A 208 4.07 -2.99 8.76
CA ASP A 208 2.65 -2.56 8.79
C ASP A 208 2.20 -2.12 7.38
N ILE A 209 3.06 -1.41 6.62
CA ILE A 209 2.78 -1.03 5.23
C ILE A 209 2.55 -2.24 4.32
N TYR A 210 3.28 -3.34 4.54
CA TYR A 210 3.04 -4.58 3.80
C TYR A 210 1.61 -5.09 4.07
N GLN A 211 1.18 -5.10 5.33
CA GLN A 211 -0.18 -5.51 5.71
C GLN A 211 -1.24 -4.60 5.08
N VAL A 212 -1.03 -3.27 5.03
CA VAL A 212 -1.94 -2.36 4.31
C VAL A 212 -1.99 -2.68 2.80
N GLY A 213 -0.85 -3.06 2.20
CA GLY A 213 -0.81 -3.54 0.82
C GLY A 213 -1.68 -4.77 0.59
N GLN A 214 -1.72 -5.71 1.55
CA GLN A 214 -2.61 -6.86 1.50
C GLN A 214 -4.08 -6.45 1.60
N LEU A 215 -4.42 -5.55 2.53
CA LEU A 215 -5.79 -5.02 2.65
C LEU A 215 -6.28 -4.37 1.35
N ALA A 216 -5.44 -3.55 0.71
CA ALA A 216 -5.77 -2.93 -0.57
C ALA A 216 -6.01 -3.96 -1.68
N ALA A 217 -5.18 -5.00 -1.73
CA ALA A 217 -5.34 -6.09 -2.70
C ALA A 217 -6.61 -6.91 -2.45
N MET A 218 -6.92 -7.23 -1.19
CA MET A 218 -8.14 -7.95 -0.80
C MET A 218 -9.39 -7.15 -1.17
N LEU A 219 -9.44 -5.85 -0.86
CA LEU A 219 -10.53 -4.96 -1.25
C LEU A 219 -10.79 -4.96 -2.75
N LEU A 220 -9.73 -4.91 -3.57
CA LEU A 220 -9.86 -4.95 -5.04
C LEU A 220 -10.32 -6.32 -5.54
N ARG A 221 -9.80 -7.40 -4.96
CA ARG A 221 -10.13 -8.78 -5.36
C ARG A 221 -11.53 -9.20 -4.91
N GLY A 222 -12.00 -8.69 -3.78
CA GLY A 222 -13.29 -9.06 -3.19
C GLY A 222 -13.26 -10.28 -2.29
N ASP A 223 -12.08 -10.77 -1.88
CA ASP A 223 -11.98 -11.81 -0.87
C ASP A 223 -10.70 -11.76 -0.03
N ILE A 224 -10.74 -12.44 1.12
CA ILE A 224 -9.65 -12.51 2.11
C ILE A 224 -8.90 -13.86 2.12
N ARG A 225 -9.23 -14.78 1.21
CA ARG A 225 -8.89 -16.22 1.32
C ARG A 225 -7.40 -16.53 1.15
N SER A 226 -6.64 -15.70 0.44
CA SER A 226 -5.21 -15.93 0.26
C SER A 226 -4.41 -14.64 0.23
N PRO A 227 -3.30 -14.56 1.00
CA PRO A 227 -2.34 -13.45 0.90
C PRO A 227 -1.85 -13.31 -0.54
N MET A 228 -1.68 -12.07 -0.99
CA MET A 228 -1.21 -11.80 -2.34
C MET A 228 0.32 -11.65 -2.35
N GLY A 229 0.99 -12.26 -3.32
CA GLY A 229 2.39 -11.99 -3.60
C GLY A 229 2.55 -10.80 -4.54
N SER A 230 3.73 -10.16 -4.49
CA SER A 230 4.02 -9.02 -5.38
C SER A 230 3.89 -9.32 -6.88
N ARG A 231 3.98 -10.59 -7.31
CA ARG A 231 3.82 -11.01 -8.71
C ARG A 231 2.36 -11.11 -9.14
N ASP A 232 1.47 -11.37 -8.19
CA ASP A 232 0.04 -11.61 -8.44
C ASP A 232 -0.72 -10.30 -8.65
N VAL A 233 -0.15 -9.19 -8.18
CA VAL A 233 -0.67 -7.81 -8.33
C VAL A 233 -1.05 -7.46 -9.77
N ARG A 234 -0.39 -8.08 -10.77
CA ARG A 234 -0.71 -7.89 -12.19
C ARG A 234 -2.17 -8.20 -12.54
N GLY A 235 -2.77 -9.15 -11.83
CA GLY A 235 -4.14 -9.62 -12.03
C GLY A 235 -5.21 -8.79 -11.33
N LEU A 236 -4.83 -7.78 -10.53
CA LEU A 236 -5.80 -6.95 -9.83
C LEU A 236 -6.65 -6.11 -10.82
N PRO A 237 -7.96 -5.95 -10.56
CA PRO A 237 -8.86 -5.16 -11.40
C PRO A 237 -8.72 -3.65 -11.09
N CYS A 238 -7.53 -3.10 -11.28
CA CYS A 238 -7.23 -1.69 -11.04
C CYS A 238 -6.21 -1.14 -12.05
N SER A 239 -5.98 0.17 -11.99
CA SER A 239 -5.05 0.90 -12.83
C SER A 239 -3.61 0.44 -12.63
N ASP A 240 -2.78 0.63 -13.65
CA ASP A 240 -1.34 0.34 -13.58
C ASP A 240 -0.67 1.13 -12.44
N GLU A 241 -1.15 2.34 -12.14
CA GLU A 241 -0.65 3.16 -11.03
C GLU A 241 -0.94 2.53 -9.67
N LEU A 242 -2.17 2.03 -9.42
CA LEU A 242 -2.48 1.37 -8.15
C LEU A 242 -1.72 0.04 -8.02
N LYS A 243 -1.56 -0.69 -9.13
CA LYS A 243 -0.71 -1.90 -9.17
C LYS A 243 0.72 -1.60 -8.75
N GLU A 244 1.30 -0.49 -9.22
CA GLU A 244 2.65 -0.09 -8.78
C GLU A 244 2.74 0.16 -7.28
N VAL A 245 1.76 0.87 -6.72
CA VAL A 245 1.70 1.17 -5.28
C VAL A 245 1.59 -0.13 -4.46
N ILE A 246 0.65 -1.02 -4.81
CA ILE A 246 0.45 -2.29 -4.12
C ILE A 246 1.67 -3.19 -4.29
N HIS A 247 2.25 -3.28 -5.49
CA HIS A 247 3.47 -4.04 -5.75
C HIS A 247 4.63 -3.57 -4.87
N ARG A 248 4.77 -2.25 -4.67
CA ARG A 248 5.82 -1.70 -3.80
C ARG A 248 5.58 -2.08 -2.34
N CYS A 249 4.34 -2.11 -1.86
CA CYS A 249 4.01 -2.57 -0.50
C CYS A 249 4.34 -4.05 -0.30
N LEU A 250 3.97 -4.90 -1.26
CA LEU A 250 4.15 -6.36 -1.19
C LEU A 250 5.55 -6.84 -1.63
N GLY A 251 6.39 -5.92 -2.13
CA GLY A 251 7.71 -6.22 -2.66
C GLY A 251 8.77 -6.47 -1.60
N ALA A 252 10.03 -6.44 -2.04
CA ALA A 252 11.17 -6.59 -1.15
C ALA A 252 11.17 -5.50 -0.06
N ARG A 253 11.43 -5.91 1.19
CA ARG A 253 11.36 -5.05 2.38
C ARG A 253 12.05 -3.69 2.26
N GLY A 254 13.26 -3.64 1.72
CA GLY A 254 14.02 -2.39 1.53
C GLY A 254 13.49 -1.46 0.42
N LYS A 255 12.51 -1.92 -0.36
CA LYS A 255 11.86 -1.14 -1.42
C LYS A 255 10.47 -0.64 -1.05
N ARG A 256 9.90 -1.09 0.07
CA ARG A 256 8.58 -0.66 0.57
C ARG A 256 8.56 0.84 0.87
N TYR A 257 7.38 1.39 1.11
CA TYR A 257 7.27 2.72 1.69
C TYR A 257 7.80 2.68 3.12
N GLU A 258 8.55 3.71 3.52
CA GLU A 258 9.19 3.75 4.83
C GLU A 258 8.18 4.05 5.94
N ALA A 259 7.16 4.86 5.64
CA ALA A 259 6.12 5.30 6.57
C ALA A 259 4.76 5.45 5.89
N ALA A 260 3.69 5.48 6.68
CA ALA A 260 2.32 5.61 6.21
C ALA A 260 2.08 6.90 5.41
N GLY A 261 2.63 8.04 5.84
CA GLY A 261 2.57 9.30 5.09
C GLY A 261 3.11 9.24 3.65
N GLU A 262 4.18 8.46 3.40
CA GLU A 262 4.73 8.26 2.05
C GLU A 262 3.73 7.50 1.16
N LEU A 263 3.07 6.49 1.72
CA LEU A 263 2.05 5.71 1.01
C LEU A 263 0.77 6.53 0.75
N ILE A 264 0.33 7.37 1.69
CA ILE A 264 -0.80 8.30 1.47
C ILE A 264 -0.52 9.19 0.26
N THR A 265 0.70 9.73 0.17
CA THR A 265 1.12 10.58 -0.95
C THR A 265 1.07 9.81 -2.26
N ALA A 266 1.56 8.57 -2.28
CA ALA A 266 1.55 7.72 -3.46
C ALA A 266 0.15 7.28 -3.91
N LEU A 267 -0.82 7.16 -2.99
CA LEU A 267 -2.21 6.85 -3.34
C LEU A 267 -2.95 8.04 -3.97
N ARG A 268 -2.53 9.27 -3.66
CA ARG A 268 -3.15 10.52 -4.16
C ARG A 268 -2.53 11.02 -5.45
N GLN A 269 -1.20 10.91 -5.56
CA GLN A 269 -0.46 11.50 -6.67
C GLN A 269 -0.27 10.50 -7.81
N ARG A 270 -0.41 10.98 -9.04
CA ARG A 270 0.04 10.21 -10.21
C ARG A 270 1.57 10.13 -10.20
N PRO A 271 2.15 8.96 -10.55
CA PRO A 271 3.60 8.85 -10.67
C PRO A 271 4.13 9.93 -11.62
N LYS A 272 5.17 10.67 -11.21
CA LYS A 272 5.81 11.65 -12.09
C LYS A 272 6.28 10.95 -13.37
N ALA A 273 5.97 11.56 -14.50
CA ALA A 273 6.48 11.10 -15.78
C ALA A 273 8.01 11.12 -15.73
N LEU A 274 8.63 10.01 -16.11
CA LEU A 274 10.09 9.93 -16.15
C LEU A 274 10.58 10.78 -17.32
N ALA A 275 11.49 11.71 -17.04
CA ALA A 275 12.07 12.56 -18.06
C ALA A 275 12.79 11.69 -19.12
N SER A 276 12.28 11.75 -20.35
CA SER A 276 12.97 11.18 -21.50
C SER A 276 14.04 12.18 -21.93
N GLY A 277 15.29 11.76 -21.98
CA GLY A 277 16.43 12.64 -22.23
C GLY A 277 17.17 12.27 -23.50
N ARG A 278 17.96 13.21 -24.05
CA ARG A 278 18.97 12.91 -25.05
C ARG A 278 20.35 12.90 -24.40
N ILE A 279 21.12 11.84 -24.62
CA ILE A 279 22.54 11.73 -24.24
C ILE A 279 23.43 11.76 -25.48
N LYS A 280 24.64 12.30 -25.34
CA LYS A 280 25.62 12.46 -26.43
C LYS A 280 26.62 11.30 -26.52
N SER A 281 26.89 10.61 -25.42
CA SER A 281 27.82 9.49 -25.34
C SER A 281 27.40 8.53 -24.22
N LEU A 282 27.80 7.27 -24.31
CA LEU A 282 27.61 6.23 -23.29
C LEU A 282 28.91 5.92 -22.52
N LYS A 283 30.04 6.53 -22.90
CA LYS A 283 31.35 6.26 -22.31
C LYS A 283 31.37 6.67 -20.83
N GLY A 284 31.73 5.72 -19.95
CA GLY A 284 31.80 5.90 -18.50
C GLY A 284 30.44 5.89 -17.79
N MET A 285 29.33 5.75 -18.50
CA MET A 285 27.99 5.73 -17.91
C MET A 285 27.56 4.33 -17.50
N SER A 286 26.86 4.22 -16.38
CA SER A 286 26.19 2.99 -15.96
C SER A 286 24.78 2.93 -16.54
N LEU A 287 24.46 1.84 -17.23
CA LEU A 287 23.15 1.67 -17.87
C LEU A 287 22.48 0.34 -17.60
N ALA A 288 21.15 0.37 -17.60
CA ALA A 288 20.31 -0.81 -17.55
C ALA A 288 19.32 -0.82 -18.73
N PHE A 289 18.90 -2.00 -19.17
CA PHE A 289 17.87 -2.14 -20.21
C PHE A 289 16.52 -2.57 -19.61
N THR A 290 15.41 -2.15 -20.22
CA THR A 290 14.04 -2.57 -19.88
C THR A 290 13.18 -2.75 -21.14
N GLY A 291 12.13 -3.57 -21.05
CA GLY A 291 11.24 -3.88 -22.18
C GLY A 291 11.82 -4.88 -23.19
N PHE A 292 11.06 -5.14 -24.25
CA PHE A 292 11.49 -5.95 -25.38
C PHE A 292 12.33 -5.09 -26.35
N LEU A 293 13.57 -5.50 -26.57
CA LEU A 293 14.46 -4.91 -27.57
C LEU A 293 14.21 -5.59 -28.91
N LYS A 294 14.38 -4.86 -30.02
CA LYS A 294 14.30 -5.41 -31.38
C LYS A 294 15.44 -6.40 -31.64
N ARG A 295 16.62 -6.15 -31.07
CA ARG A 295 17.77 -7.05 -31.16
C ARG A 295 17.98 -7.84 -29.86
N PRO A 296 18.64 -9.01 -29.91
CA PRO A 296 18.96 -9.80 -28.73
C PRO A 296 19.65 -8.98 -27.64
N ARG A 297 19.24 -9.21 -26.39
CA ARG A 297 19.78 -8.44 -25.25
C ARG A 297 21.28 -8.63 -25.08
N ALA A 298 21.81 -9.81 -25.39
CA ALA A 298 23.25 -10.07 -25.35
C ALA A 298 24.03 -9.15 -26.30
N GLU A 299 23.50 -8.92 -27.51
CA GLU A 299 24.11 -8.03 -28.51
C GLU A 299 24.09 -6.57 -28.04
N ALA A 300 22.94 -6.11 -27.50
CA ALA A 300 22.85 -4.77 -26.92
C ALA A 300 23.83 -4.56 -25.76
N ILE A 301 24.03 -5.57 -24.91
CA ILE A 301 25.01 -5.52 -23.82
C ILE A 301 26.44 -5.44 -24.35
N ALA A 302 26.77 -6.24 -25.37
CA ALA A 302 28.09 -6.21 -26.00
C ALA A 302 28.39 -4.85 -26.65
N ALA A 303 27.42 -4.30 -27.40
CA ALA A 303 27.53 -2.99 -28.03
C ALA A 303 27.70 -1.86 -26.99
N ALA A 304 26.95 -1.90 -25.90
CA ALA A 304 27.08 -0.96 -24.78
C ALA A 304 28.49 -1.00 -24.15
N ARG A 305 29.01 -2.20 -23.87
CA ARG A 305 30.36 -2.38 -23.30
C ARG A 305 31.43 -1.88 -24.26
N LYS A 306 31.30 -2.16 -25.56
CA LYS A 306 32.22 -1.67 -26.60
C LYS A 306 32.23 -0.13 -26.69
N ALA A 307 31.09 0.51 -26.47
CA ALA A 307 30.98 1.97 -26.38
C ALA A 307 31.48 2.57 -25.05
N GLY A 308 32.01 1.74 -24.14
CA GLY A 308 32.60 2.16 -22.87
C GLY A 308 31.60 2.31 -21.73
N ALA A 309 30.40 1.72 -21.82
CA ALA A 309 29.39 1.77 -20.77
C ALA A 309 29.48 0.59 -19.79
N LEU A 310 29.08 0.84 -18.54
CA LEU A 310 28.96 -0.17 -17.49
C LEU A 310 27.52 -0.73 -17.45
N VAL A 311 27.34 -1.97 -17.88
CA VAL A 311 25.99 -2.57 -17.94
C VAL A 311 25.61 -3.21 -16.61
N GLN A 312 24.46 -2.78 -16.07
CA GLN A 312 23.90 -3.29 -14.81
C GLN A 312 22.65 -4.14 -15.06
N SER A 313 22.47 -5.17 -14.23
CA SER A 313 21.29 -6.05 -14.30
C SER A 313 20.02 -5.38 -13.80
N ARG A 314 20.13 -4.49 -12.80
CA ARG A 314 19.04 -3.71 -12.22
C ARG A 314 19.46 -2.25 -11.98
N PRO A 315 18.53 -1.29 -12.05
CA PRO A 315 18.82 0.09 -11.67
C PRO A 315 19.17 0.21 -10.18
N GLY A 316 20.19 1.01 -9.88
CA GLY A 316 20.67 1.37 -8.54
C GLY A 316 21.11 2.83 -8.49
N GLN A 317 21.69 3.26 -7.37
CA GLN A 317 22.12 4.66 -7.18
C GLN A 317 23.19 5.11 -8.18
N SER A 318 23.98 4.19 -8.70
CA SER A 318 25.00 4.48 -9.71
C SER A 318 24.48 4.42 -11.14
N THR A 319 23.20 4.13 -11.38
CA THR A 319 22.66 4.05 -12.75
C THR A 319 22.40 5.43 -13.33
N ASP A 320 23.04 5.75 -14.45
CA ASP A 320 22.86 7.03 -15.15
C ASP A 320 21.76 6.94 -16.22
N VAL A 321 21.64 5.79 -16.89
CA VAL A 321 20.80 5.63 -18.08
C VAL A 321 19.94 4.37 -18.02
N LEU A 322 18.65 4.51 -18.34
CA LEU A 322 17.75 3.38 -18.59
C LEU A 322 17.34 3.34 -20.06
N VAL A 323 17.76 2.29 -20.76
CA VAL A 323 17.37 2.05 -22.16
C VAL A 323 16.03 1.33 -22.19
N ARG A 324 15.01 1.95 -22.79
CA ARG A 324 13.65 1.44 -22.89
C ARG A 324 13.36 0.92 -24.30
N GLY A 325 13.09 -0.38 -24.41
CA GLY A 325 12.49 -1.02 -25.58
C GLY A 325 10.96 -0.93 -25.58
N ARG A 326 10.30 -1.77 -26.39
CA ARG A 326 8.84 -1.87 -26.42
C ARG A 326 8.29 -2.32 -25.05
N PRO A 327 7.16 -1.76 -24.57
CA PRO A 327 6.55 -2.18 -23.31
C PRO A 327 6.20 -3.66 -23.33
N ASN A 328 6.37 -4.33 -22.18
CA ASN A 328 5.88 -5.69 -22.00
C ASN A 328 4.59 -5.65 -21.20
N ALA A 329 3.45 -5.89 -21.87
CA ALA A 329 2.12 -5.84 -21.25
C ALA A 329 1.92 -6.87 -20.12
N LEU A 330 2.76 -7.92 -20.04
CA LEU A 330 2.73 -8.93 -18.96
C LEU A 330 3.47 -8.49 -17.69
N GLN A 331 4.03 -7.26 -17.65
CA GLN A 331 4.66 -6.70 -16.45
C GLN A 331 3.62 -6.29 -15.39
N VAL A 332 4.07 -6.22 -14.13
CA VAL A 332 3.18 -6.09 -12.96
C VAL A 332 2.26 -4.86 -13.01
N ALA A 333 2.70 -3.76 -13.63
CA ALA A 333 1.88 -2.57 -13.90
C ALA A 333 1.81 -2.26 -15.41
N GLY A 334 1.51 -3.29 -16.21
CA GLY A 334 1.09 -3.16 -17.60
C GLY A 334 2.07 -2.39 -18.50
N LYS A 335 1.55 -1.42 -19.27
CA LYS A 335 2.32 -0.68 -20.30
C LYS A 335 3.26 0.39 -19.69
N VAL A 336 3.01 0.77 -18.43
CA VAL A 336 3.60 1.96 -17.80
C VAL A 336 4.60 1.62 -16.67
N GLY A 337 4.60 0.39 -16.15
CA GLY A 337 5.36 0.03 -14.94
C GLY A 337 6.00 -1.36 -14.96
N GLY A 338 7.11 -1.48 -15.70
CA GLY A 338 8.08 -2.54 -15.44
C GLY A 338 8.82 -2.30 -14.11
N THR A 339 9.22 -3.36 -13.41
CA THR A 339 9.94 -3.28 -12.13
C THR A 339 11.17 -2.36 -12.15
N LYS A 340 11.86 -2.29 -13.30
CA LYS A 340 12.99 -1.36 -13.51
C LYS A 340 12.58 0.10 -13.66
N LEU A 341 11.42 0.38 -14.27
CA LEU A 341 10.87 1.73 -14.36
C LEU A 341 10.43 2.21 -12.98
N MET A 342 9.82 1.33 -12.18
CA MET A 342 9.49 1.61 -10.77
C MET A 342 10.75 1.89 -9.94
N ASP A 343 11.82 1.10 -10.12
CA ASP A 343 13.11 1.34 -9.46
C ASP A 343 13.69 2.71 -9.83
N VAL A 344 13.59 3.12 -11.10
CA VAL A 344 14.02 4.44 -11.56
C VAL A 344 13.17 5.58 -11.00
N ARG A 345 11.83 5.44 -10.94
CA ARG A 345 10.97 6.45 -10.28
C ARG A 345 11.33 6.63 -8.81
N ARG A 346 11.64 5.54 -8.11
CA ARG A 346 12.08 5.60 -6.71
C ARG A 346 13.43 6.32 -6.56
N LEU A 347 14.37 6.07 -7.47
CA LEU A 347 15.65 6.77 -7.48
C LEU A 347 15.45 8.28 -7.72
N ALA A 348 14.61 8.64 -8.69
CA ALA A 348 14.26 10.03 -8.98
C ALA A 348 13.59 10.74 -7.80
N ALA A 349 12.71 10.05 -7.06
CA ALA A 349 12.10 10.59 -5.84
C ALA A 349 13.11 10.86 -4.71
N ARG A 350 14.29 10.22 -4.74
CA ARG A 350 15.41 10.45 -3.81
C ARG A 350 16.44 11.45 -4.36
N GLY A 351 16.13 12.15 -5.46
CA GLY A 351 17.03 13.11 -6.09
C GLY A 351 18.06 12.50 -7.05
N HIS A 352 18.01 11.19 -7.32
CA HIS A 352 18.89 10.56 -8.30
C HIS A 352 18.25 10.59 -9.70
N GLU A 353 18.78 11.42 -10.59
CA GLU A 353 18.31 11.49 -11.96
C GLU A 353 18.82 10.33 -12.82
N VAL A 354 17.91 9.50 -13.30
CA VAL A 354 18.21 8.48 -14.32
C VAL A 354 17.55 8.90 -15.63
N ARG A 355 18.34 9.04 -16.69
CA ARG A 355 17.82 9.43 -18.01
C ARG A 355 17.27 8.23 -18.75
N ILE A 356 16.04 8.36 -19.25
CA ILE A 356 15.43 7.33 -20.09
C ILE A 356 15.69 7.64 -21.55
N ILE A 357 16.27 6.68 -22.26
CA ILE A 357 16.46 6.75 -23.72
C ILE A 357 15.72 5.61 -24.42
N GLY A 358 15.20 5.89 -25.61
CA GLY A 358 14.60 4.86 -26.45
C GLY A 358 15.65 4.00 -27.15
N GLU A 359 15.28 2.78 -27.51
CA GLU A 359 16.15 1.83 -28.25
C GLU A 359 16.78 2.45 -29.51
N GLY A 360 16.04 3.24 -30.28
CA GLY A 360 16.58 3.89 -31.49
C GLY A 360 17.69 4.91 -31.21
N GLN A 361 17.64 5.58 -30.06
CA GLN A 361 18.74 6.46 -29.64
C GLN A 361 19.94 5.65 -29.15
N PHE A 362 19.70 4.57 -28.42
CA PHE A 362 20.76 3.67 -27.95
C PHE A 362 21.61 3.16 -29.13
N TRP A 363 20.98 2.61 -30.17
CA TRP A 363 21.71 2.10 -31.34
C TRP A 363 22.51 3.18 -32.08
N LYS A 364 21.99 4.41 -32.19
CA LYS A 364 22.74 5.55 -32.77
C LYS A 364 24.01 5.92 -32.00
N LEU A 365 24.09 5.60 -30.70
CA LEU A 365 25.24 5.93 -29.84
C LEU A 365 26.30 4.84 -29.85
N VAL A 366 25.92 3.58 -30.02
CA VAL A 366 26.84 2.43 -30.04
C VAL A 366 27.29 2.05 -31.45
N GLU A 367 26.46 2.33 -32.45
CA GLU A 367 26.74 2.16 -33.88
C GLU A 367 26.65 3.52 -34.57
N PRO A 368 27.64 4.41 -34.40
CA PRO A 368 27.68 5.62 -35.19
C PRO A 368 27.76 5.19 -36.66
N ALA A 369 26.67 5.42 -37.39
CA ALA A 369 26.59 5.17 -38.83
C ALA A 369 27.87 5.66 -39.51
N ALA A 370 28.38 4.89 -40.45
CA ALA A 370 29.53 5.15 -41.31
C ALA A 370 29.46 6.52 -42.03
N ARG A 371 29.59 7.61 -41.28
CA ARG A 371 29.46 9.00 -41.75
C ARG A 371 30.81 9.71 -41.95
N LYS A 372 31.90 8.95 -42.06
CA LYS A 372 33.23 9.47 -42.41
C LYS A 372 33.90 8.77 -43.61
N ALA A 373 33.15 8.07 -44.46
CA ALA A 373 33.70 7.37 -45.62
C ALA A 373 33.17 7.86 -46.99
N SER A 374 32.58 9.06 -47.08
CA SER A 374 32.09 9.59 -48.36
C SER A 374 32.26 11.11 -48.55
N ARG A 375 33.28 11.72 -47.93
CA ARG A 375 33.82 12.97 -48.49
C ARG A 375 34.77 12.59 -49.62
N GLY A 376 34.19 12.35 -50.79
CA GLY A 376 34.88 11.99 -52.01
C GLY A 376 35.96 13.00 -52.37
N ALA A 377 37.11 12.46 -52.76
CA ALA A 377 38.17 13.19 -53.43
C ALA A 377 37.62 13.86 -54.71
N PRO A 378 38.01 15.11 -55.03
CA PRO A 378 37.61 15.72 -56.28
C PRO A 378 38.45 15.14 -57.43
N THR A 379 37.83 14.30 -58.25
CA THR A 379 38.37 13.82 -59.51
C THR A 379 38.53 15.00 -60.48
N ARG A 380 39.76 15.28 -60.90
CA ARG A 380 40.09 16.23 -61.99
C ARG A 380 39.40 15.75 -63.28
N VAL A 381 38.44 16.53 -63.78
CA VAL A 381 37.93 16.38 -65.15
C VAL A 381 38.52 17.49 -66.02
N ARG A 382 39.27 17.08 -67.04
CA ARG A 382 39.83 17.94 -68.10
C ARG A 382 38.67 18.62 -68.85
N LYS A 383 38.72 19.95 -68.96
CA LYS A 383 37.86 20.74 -69.85
C LYS A 383 38.26 20.50 -71.31
N VAL A 384 37.32 20.03 -72.13
CA VAL A 384 37.38 20.13 -73.59
C VAL A 384 36.56 21.34 -74.01
N ASN A 385 37.18 22.21 -74.81
CA ASN A 385 36.63 23.42 -75.39
C ASN A 385 35.66 23.10 -76.54
N VAL A 386 34.49 23.73 -76.57
CA VAL A 386 33.65 23.90 -77.78
C VAL A 386 33.05 25.33 -77.75
N PRO A 387 33.04 26.09 -78.87
CA PRO A 387 32.84 27.54 -78.85
C PRO A 387 31.38 28.00 -78.96
N LYS A 388 31.20 29.28 -78.60
CA LYS A 388 29.96 30.08 -78.56
C LYS A 388 29.25 30.20 -79.91
N GLN A 389 27.91 30.17 -79.89
CA GLN A 389 27.09 30.98 -80.80
C GLN A 389 26.05 31.81 -80.02
N LYS A 390 26.09 33.11 -80.26
CA LYS A 390 25.11 34.13 -79.87
C LYS A 390 23.96 34.09 -80.88
N ALA A 391 22.72 34.23 -80.42
CA ALA A 391 21.67 34.87 -81.20
C ALA A 391 20.69 35.62 -80.28
N ARG A 392 20.75 36.96 -80.38
CA ARG A 392 19.70 37.90 -79.99
C ARG A 392 18.84 38.17 -81.23
N ARG A 393 17.51 38.25 -81.08
CA ARG A 393 16.56 39.17 -81.74
C ARG A 393 15.15 38.80 -81.26
N ARG A 394 14.46 39.66 -80.50
CA ARG A 394 13.53 40.72 -80.94
C ARG A 394 12.42 40.19 -81.87
N ALA A 395 11.23 40.01 -81.29
CA ALA A 395 10.01 40.76 -81.63
C ALA A 395 9.14 40.78 -80.37
#